data_AF-Q2GAQ7-F1
#
_entry.id   AF-Q2GAQ7-F1
#
_cell.length_a   1.000
_cell.length_b   1.000
_cell.length_c   1.000
_cell.angle_alpha   90.00
_cell.angle_beta   90.00
_cell.angle_gamma   90.00
#
_symmetry.space_group_name_H-M   'P 1'
#
loop_
_entity.id
_entity.type
_entity.pdbx_description
1 polymer ?
#
loop_
_entity_poly.entity_id
_entity_poly.type
_entity_poly.pdbx_seq_one_letter_code
_entity_poly.pdbx_strand_id
1 'polypeptide(L)'
;MILEPILDSRVVDWGEQQRAYDRALRQHLADVPDPEEYAICLPQDVRCALAAAVMRHEGCYAYPQDIALLRPLGLCDFSSDRHRGRLLTAFGMQVRKAVLAMMMGD
;
A
#
# COMPACT_ATOMS: atom_id res chain seq x y z
N MET A 1 7.54 -44.43 39.59
CA MET A 1 7.69 -44.06 38.16
C MET A 1 7.31 -42.59 38.06
N ILE A 2 8.29 -41.69 38.05
CA ILE A 2 8.05 -40.24 38.04
C ILE A 2 8.08 -39.80 36.58
N LEU A 3 6.95 -39.29 36.08
CA LEU A 3 6.86 -38.63 34.78
C LEU A 3 7.36 -37.19 34.97
N GLU A 4 8.54 -36.87 34.45
CA GLU A 4 8.98 -35.48 34.32
C GLU A 4 8.18 -34.79 33.21
N PRO A 5 7.66 -33.57 33.42
CA PRO A 5 7.09 -32.79 32.33
C PRO A 5 8.25 -32.23 31.49
N ILE A 6 8.40 -32.74 30.26
CA ILE A 6 9.20 -32.09 29.23
C ILE A 6 8.45 -30.81 28.85
N LEU A 7 8.72 -29.73 29.58
CA LEU A 7 8.43 -28.38 29.13
C LEU A 7 9.46 -28.06 28.05
N ASP A 8 9.11 -28.39 26.80
CA ASP A 8 9.79 -27.83 25.61
C ASP A 8 9.42 -26.34 25.54
N SER A 9 10.09 -25.55 26.38
CA SER A 9 10.04 -24.10 26.36
C SER A 9 10.83 -23.62 25.15
N ARG A 10 10.22 -23.72 23.98
CA ARG A 10 10.59 -22.88 22.84
C ARG A 10 10.30 -21.44 23.23
N VAL A 11 11.25 -20.82 23.91
CA VAL A 11 11.32 -19.38 24.09
C VAL A 11 11.40 -18.81 22.68
N VAL A 12 10.27 -18.36 22.16
CA VAL A 12 10.23 -17.58 20.93
C VAL A 12 11.03 -16.31 21.23
N ASP A 13 12.24 -16.21 20.69
CA ASP A 13 13.00 -14.96 20.72
C ASP A 13 12.28 -13.98 19.78
N TRP A 14 11.31 -13.27 20.35
CA TRP A 14 10.54 -12.24 19.66
C TRP A 14 11.46 -11.18 19.02
N GLY A 15 12.66 -10.96 19.57
CA GLY A 15 13.65 -10.03 19.02
C GLY A 15 14.34 -10.55 17.76
N GLU A 16 14.58 -11.86 17.65
CA GLU A 16 15.07 -12.48 16.42
C GLU A 16 14.00 -12.51 15.33
N GLN A 17 12.76 -12.85 15.69
CA GLN A 17 11.63 -12.89 14.77
C GLN A 17 11.28 -11.50 14.22
N GLN A 18 11.32 -10.46 15.05
CA GLN A 18 11.11 -9.06 14.62
C GLN A 18 12.20 -8.60 13.64
N ARG A 19 13.47 -8.94 13.90
CA ARG A 19 14.58 -8.59 12.99
C ARG A 19 14.50 -9.31 11.65
N ALA A 20 14.05 -10.57 11.65
CA ALA A 20 13.80 -11.32 10.42
C ALA A 20 12.64 -10.71 9.62
N TYR A 21 11.56 -10.32 10.29
CA TYR A 21 10.43 -9.61 9.69
C TYR A 21 10.86 -8.27 9.08
N ASP A 22 11.59 -7.45 9.82
CA ASP A 22 12.08 -6.15 9.33
C ASP A 22 13.00 -6.31 8.11
N ARG A 23 13.82 -7.37 8.09
CA ARG A 23 14.69 -7.67 6.94
C ARG A 23 13.88 -8.09 5.72
N ALA A 24 12.90 -8.98 5.89
CA ALA A 24 12.01 -9.40 4.81
C ALA A 24 11.18 -8.23 4.27
N LEU A 25 10.67 -7.37 5.17
CA LEU A 25 9.95 -6.15 4.81
C LEU A 25 10.85 -5.20 4.01
N ARG A 26 12.09 -4.95 4.45
CA ARG A 26 13.04 -4.09 3.71
C ARG A 26 13.38 -4.66 2.33
N GLN A 27 13.52 -5.97 2.21
CA GLN A 27 13.75 -6.63 0.92
C GLN A 27 12.54 -6.45 0.00
N HIS A 28 11.31 -6.68 0.49
CA HIS A 28 10.11 -6.43 -0.30
C HIS A 28 9.89 -4.96 -0.66
N LEU A 29 10.26 -4.03 0.22
CA LEU A 29 10.16 -2.59 -0.07
C LEU A 29 11.17 -2.14 -1.12
N ALA A 30 12.31 -2.83 -1.28
CA ALA A 30 13.27 -2.53 -2.34
C ALA A 30 12.71 -2.83 -3.74
N ASP A 31 11.72 -3.72 -3.83
CA ASP A 31 11.02 -4.05 -5.08
C ASP A 31 9.82 -3.13 -5.37
N VAL A 32 9.47 -2.23 -4.44
CA VAL A 32 8.41 -1.24 -4.67
C VAL A 32 8.97 -0.14 -5.59
N PRO A 33 8.35 0.11 -6.75
CA PRO A 33 8.84 1.13 -7.68
C PRO A 33 8.78 2.52 -7.04
N ASP A 34 9.69 3.40 -7.46
CA ASP A 34 9.64 4.80 -7.06
C ASP A 34 8.29 5.42 -7.51
N PRO A 35 7.56 6.14 -6.62
CA PRO A 35 6.24 6.67 -6.96
C PRO A 35 6.24 7.68 -8.12
N GLU A 36 7.32 8.45 -8.30
CA GLU A 36 7.45 9.43 -9.38
C GLU A 36 7.71 8.71 -10.71
N GLU A 37 8.64 7.77 -10.73
CA GLU A 37 8.90 6.92 -11.90
C GLU A 37 7.64 6.14 -12.31
N TYR A 38 6.94 5.56 -11.34
CA TYR A 38 5.69 4.84 -11.58
C TYR A 38 4.62 5.77 -12.19
N ALA A 39 4.48 6.99 -11.67
CA ALA A 39 3.53 7.99 -12.18
C ALA A 39 3.79 8.36 -13.65
N ILE A 40 5.05 8.37 -14.11
CA ILE A 40 5.41 8.63 -15.51
C ILE A 40 4.91 7.51 -16.42
N CYS A 41 5.01 6.25 -15.97
CA CYS A 41 4.60 5.09 -16.75
C CYS A 41 3.07 4.87 -16.78
N LEU A 42 2.30 5.61 -15.98
CA LEU A 42 0.86 5.43 -15.91
C LEU A 42 0.14 5.94 -17.17
N PRO A 43 -0.83 5.17 -17.70
CA PRO A 43 -1.76 5.66 -18.71
C PRO A 43 -2.49 6.93 -18.28
N GLN A 44 -2.88 7.75 -19.25
CA GLN A 44 -3.50 9.06 -19.01
C GLN A 44 -4.79 8.98 -18.18
N ASP A 45 -5.64 7.99 -18.46
CA ASP A 45 -6.88 7.73 -17.73
C ASP A 45 -6.64 7.39 -16.26
N VAL A 46 -5.60 6.60 -15.95
CA VAL A 46 -5.18 6.31 -14.57
C VAL A 46 -4.72 7.59 -13.87
N ARG A 47 -3.93 8.42 -14.54
CA ARG A 47 -3.47 9.71 -13.99
C ARG A 47 -4.66 10.64 -13.72
N CYS A 48 -5.61 10.72 -14.64
CA CYS A 48 -6.85 11.49 -14.45
C CYS A 48 -7.67 10.98 -13.26
N ALA A 49 -7.83 9.66 -13.12
CA ALA A 49 -8.52 9.04 -11.98
C ALA A 49 -7.84 9.37 -10.63
N LEU A 50 -6.51 9.29 -10.57
CA LEU A 50 -5.75 9.69 -9.37
C LEU A 50 -5.89 11.17 -9.05
N ALA A 51 -5.80 12.04 -10.06
CA ALA A 51 -5.94 13.48 -9.88
C ALA A 51 -7.34 13.86 -9.41
N ALA A 52 -8.37 13.17 -9.91
CA ALA A 52 -9.76 13.37 -9.51
C ALA A 52 -10.06 12.88 -8.08
N ALA A 53 -9.26 11.98 -7.51
CA ALA A 53 -9.47 11.48 -6.16
C ALA A 53 -9.53 12.61 -5.12
N VAL A 54 -10.49 12.50 -4.21
CA VAL A 54 -10.89 13.58 -3.30
C VAL A 54 -10.33 13.34 -1.90
N MET A 55 -9.72 14.39 -1.34
CA MET A 55 -9.26 14.37 0.06
C MET A 55 -10.42 14.52 1.03
N ARG A 56 -10.47 13.67 2.05
CA ARG A 56 -11.40 13.74 3.19
C ARG A 56 -10.63 13.56 4.50
N HIS A 57 -11.30 13.73 5.64
CA HIS A 57 -10.68 13.65 6.97
C HIS A 57 -9.84 12.38 7.22
N GLU A 58 -10.26 11.25 6.66
CA GLU A 58 -9.63 9.94 6.88
C GLU A 58 -8.65 9.53 5.77
N GLY A 59 -8.50 10.32 4.71
CA GLY A 59 -7.58 10.05 3.60
C GLY A 59 -8.12 10.43 2.21
N CYS A 60 -7.51 9.87 1.17
CA CYS A 60 -7.84 10.19 -0.21
C CYS A 60 -8.70 9.09 -0.86
N TYR A 61 -9.87 9.46 -1.37
CA TYR A 61 -10.85 8.52 -1.90
C TYR A 61 -10.98 8.65 -3.41
N ALA A 62 -10.83 7.52 -4.11
CA ALA A 62 -11.16 7.41 -5.53
C ALA A 62 -12.67 7.49 -5.76
N TYR A 63 -13.08 7.99 -6.91
CA TYR A 63 -14.48 7.90 -7.32
C TYR A 63 -14.87 6.46 -7.64
N PRO A 64 -16.15 6.08 -7.45
CA PRO A 64 -16.61 4.70 -7.66
C PRO A 64 -16.27 4.12 -9.04
N GLN A 65 -16.38 4.93 -10.09
CA GLN A 65 -16.11 4.52 -11.46
C GLN A 65 -14.62 4.22 -11.73
N ASP A 66 -13.71 4.79 -10.94
CA ASP A 66 -12.27 4.69 -11.15
C ASP A 66 -11.63 3.53 -10.39
N ILE A 67 -12.35 2.94 -9.43
CA ILE A 67 -11.83 1.87 -8.57
C ILE A 67 -11.37 0.66 -9.38
N ALA A 68 -12.14 0.28 -10.41
CA ALA A 68 -11.81 -0.85 -11.28
C ALA A 68 -10.49 -0.65 -12.04
N LEU A 69 -10.12 0.61 -12.30
CA LEU A 69 -8.89 0.99 -12.96
C LEU A 69 -7.70 1.03 -11.97
N LEU A 70 -7.90 1.58 -10.78
CA LEU A 70 -6.83 1.82 -9.80
C LEU A 70 -6.45 0.57 -8.99
N ARG A 71 -7.40 -0.32 -8.73
CA ARG A 71 -7.20 -1.48 -7.84
C ARG A 71 -6.23 -2.53 -8.40
N PRO A 72 -6.30 -2.94 -9.68
CA PRO A 72 -5.34 -3.89 -10.24
C PRO A 72 -3.88 -3.40 -10.18
N LEU A 73 -3.70 -2.07 -10.12
CA LEU A 73 -2.39 -1.41 -10.04
C LEU A 73 -1.91 -1.20 -8.59
N GLY A 74 -2.65 -1.70 -7.59
CA GLY A 74 -2.32 -1.53 -6.17
C GLY A 74 -2.47 -0.11 -5.64
N LEU A 75 -3.14 0.79 -6.38
CA LEU A 75 -3.27 2.20 -6.02
C LEU A 75 -4.50 2.48 -5.14
N CYS A 76 -5.44 1.53 -5.07
CA CYS A 76 -6.66 1.62 -4.27
C CYS A 76 -6.90 0.32 -3.50
N ASP A 77 -7.40 0.44 -2.27
CA ASP A 77 -7.63 -0.69 -1.37
C ASP A 77 -8.64 -1.71 -1.90
N PHE A 78 -8.44 -2.97 -1.49
CA PHE A 78 -9.31 -4.10 -1.80
C PHE A 78 -10.44 -4.32 -0.79
N SER A 79 -10.52 -3.50 0.26
CA SER A 79 -11.41 -3.77 1.40
C SER A 79 -12.87 -3.96 0.96
N SER A 80 -13.49 -5.03 1.47
CA SER A 80 -14.87 -5.44 1.18
C SER A 80 -15.93 -4.48 1.74
N ASP A 81 -15.54 -3.55 2.61
CA ASP A 81 -16.44 -2.52 3.10
C ASP A 81 -16.67 -1.45 2.05
N ARG A 82 -17.95 -1.14 1.77
CA ARG A 82 -18.40 -0.20 0.71
C ARG A 82 -17.75 1.18 0.76
N HIS A 83 -17.20 1.57 1.91
CA HIS A 83 -16.51 2.83 2.13
C HIS A 83 -14.97 2.70 2.12
N ARG A 84 -14.41 1.55 2.49
CA ARG A 84 -12.94 1.34 2.57
C ARG A 84 -12.33 0.88 1.26
N GLY A 85 -13.07 0.17 0.41
CA GLY A 85 -12.61 -0.26 -0.92
C GLY A 85 -12.41 0.87 -1.95
N ARG A 86 -12.46 2.14 -1.51
CA ARG A 86 -12.26 3.34 -2.34
C ARG A 86 -11.05 4.18 -1.88
N LEU A 87 -10.46 3.84 -0.75
CA LEU A 87 -9.33 4.58 -0.21
C LEU A 87 -8.10 4.30 -1.08
N LEU A 88 -7.33 5.33 -1.42
CA LEU A 88 -6.02 5.15 -2.03
C LEU A 88 -5.09 4.49 -1.01
N THR A 89 -4.28 3.55 -1.49
CA THR A 89 -3.22 2.97 -0.66
C THR A 89 -2.18 4.04 -0.32
N ALA A 90 -1.31 3.77 0.65
CA ALA A 90 -0.19 4.68 0.94
C ALA A 90 0.66 4.97 -0.31
N PHE A 91 0.93 3.94 -1.11
CA PHE A 91 1.59 4.06 -2.40
C PHE A 91 0.75 4.88 -3.39
N GLY A 92 -0.55 4.57 -3.54
CA GLY A 92 -1.46 5.33 -4.40
C GLY A 92 -1.53 6.82 -4.08
N MET A 93 -1.44 7.20 -2.80
CA MET A 93 -1.37 8.61 -2.40
C MET A 93 -0.06 9.29 -2.81
N GLN A 94 1.07 8.58 -2.74
CA GLN A 94 2.37 9.10 -3.20
C GLN A 94 2.38 9.29 -4.72
N VAL A 95 1.90 8.29 -5.46
CA VAL A 95 1.76 8.38 -6.93
C VAL A 95 0.81 9.51 -7.32
N ARG A 96 -0.33 9.68 -6.62
CA ARG A 96 -1.23 10.83 -6.84
C ARG A 96 -0.50 12.16 -6.65
N LYS A 97 0.33 12.29 -5.62
CA LYS A 97 1.10 13.52 -5.38
C LYS A 97 2.04 13.82 -6.55
N ALA A 98 2.75 12.81 -7.06
CA ALA A 98 3.60 12.94 -8.24
C ALA A 98 2.80 13.34 -9.48
N VAL A 99 1.66 12.68 -9.74
CA VAL A 99 0.75 13.03 -10.84
C VAL A 99 0.29 14.49 -10.75
N LEU A 100 -0.15 14.94 -9.58
CA LEU A 100 -0.58 16.33 -9.40
C LEU A 100 0.57 17.33 -9.62
N ALA A 101 1.78 17.01 -9.16
CA ALA A 101 2.95 17.85 -9.42
C ALA A 101 3.24 17.98 -10.92
N MET A 102 3.15 16.87 -11.68
CA MET A 102 3.32 16.86 -13.13
C MET A 102 2.22 17.65 -13.87
N MET A 103 0.99 17.64 -13.36
CA MET A 103 -0.14 18.35 -13.99
C MET A 103 -0.18 19.84 -13.67
N MET A 104 0.49 20.28 -12.61
CA MET A 104 0.58 21.69 -12.21
C MET A 104 1.87 22.39 -12.70
N GLY A 105 2.75 21.67 -13.41
CA GLY A 105 4.02 22.19 -13.92
C GLY A 105 4.14 22.09 -15.44
N ASP A 106 3.68 23.13 -16.13
CA ASP A 106 4.51 24.05 -16.92
C ASP A 106 4.00 25.49 -16.67
#